data_AF-A0A820KZI0-F1
#
_entry.id   AF-A0A820KZI0-F1
#
_cell.length_a   1.000
_cell.length_b   1.000
_cell.length_c   1.000
_cell.angle_alpha   90.00
_cell.angle_beta   90.00
_cell.angle_gamma   90.00
#
_symmetry.space_group_name_H-M   'P 1'
#
loop_
_entity.id
_entity.type
_entity.pdbx_description
1 polymer ?
#
loop_
_entity_poly.entity_id
_entity_poly.type
_entity_poly.pdbx_seq_one_letter_code
_entity_poly.pdbx_strand_id
1 'polypeptide(L)'
;LYSSNDNIIDDIEQVFFEINADPRLDKIKAFSKTHSLSYFPEEEEVLFMVGSIFRLDNIECDEEGIWNIRMVLCSEHEHKLETLFQHMKNELNSGETNILVFGHLLRKMGKLDDAEKYYRRSLNTFSYDDSNKALCYHALGLVADDKGDYESSLIWYNKALEIFMRILKSNDPNIALIHNSIAIIYQHRGNYNLALESYENALTIWKEVFGEDHPHVAICLNNISNVYR
;
A
#
# COMPACT_ATOMS: atom_id res chain seq x y z
N LEU A 1 -18.40 -22.22 27.12
CA LEU A 1 -19.35 -21.21 26.59
C LEU A 1 -18.76 -19.83 26.89
N TYR A 2 -17.78 -19.43 26.10
CA TYR A 2 -17.35 -18.03 26.01
C TYR A 2 -17.63 -17.63 24.58
N SER A 3 -18.63 -16.76 24.41
CA SER A 3 -19.03 -16.17 23.16
C SER A 3 -17.87 -15.36 22.60
N SER A 4 -17.48 -15.68 21.36
CA SER A 4 -16.73 -14.76 20.54
C SER A 4 -17.56 -13.49 20.37
N ASN A 5 -17.06 -12.36 20.90
CA ASN A 5 -17.42 -11.07 20.33
C ASN A 5 -16.60 -10.91 19.05
N ASP A 6 -16.95 -11.71 18.05
CA ASP A 6 -16.85 -11.28 16.67
C ASP A 6 -17.84 -10.11 16.50
N ASN A 7 -17.50 -9.14 15.65
CA ASN A 7 -18.29 -7.94 15.30
C ASN A 7 -17.94 -6.63 16.02
N ILE A 8 -16.66 -6.23 16.05
CA ILE A 8 -16.33 -4.79 16.10
C ILE A 8 -15.95 -4.27 14.70
N ILE A 9 -15.57 -5.15 13.77
CA ILE A 9 -15.14 -4.76 12.41
C ILE A 9 -16.34 -4.63 11.45
N ASP A 10 -17.44 -5.34 11.70
CA ASP A 10 -18.62 -5.33 10.84
C ASP A 10 -19.50 -4.06 10.95
N ASP A 11 -19.22 -3.18 11.92
CA ASP A 11 -19.97 -1.94 12.16
C ASP A 11 -19.25 -0.67 11.66
N ILE A 12 -18.07 -0.79 11.02
CA ILE A 12 -17.41 0.37 10.40
C ILE A 12 -18.02 0.60 9.03
N GLU A 13 -19.04 1.47 8.95
CA GLU A 13 -19.68 1.80 7.67
C GLU A 13 -18.71 2.54 6.72
N GLN A 14 -17.94 3.52 7.22
CA GLN A 14 -16.94 4.29 6.45
C GLN A 14 -15.85 4.89 7.35
N VAL A 15 -14.61 4.99 6.85
CA VAL A 15 -13.52 5.76 7.48
C VAL A 15 -13.38 7.09 6.72
N PHE A 16 -13.47 8.21 7.45
CA PHE A 16 -13.20 9.53 6.93
C PHE A 16 -12.01 10.20 7.64
N PHE A 17 -11.26 10.98 6.88
CA PHE A 17 -10.18 11.82 7.37
C PHE A 17 -10.58 13.28 7.16
N GLU A 18 -10.39 14.12 8.17
CA GLU A 18 -10.59 15.56 8.09
C GLU A 18 -9.23 16.26 8.19
N ILE A 19 -8.89 17.04 7.16
CA ILE A 19 -7.64 17.77 7.06
C ILE A 19 -7.96 19.27 7.06
N ASN A 20 -7.37 20.00 8.00
CA ASN A 20 -7.49 21.46 8.06
C ASN A 20 -6.19 22.08 7.53
N ALA A 21 -6.30 22.82 6.43
CA ALA A 21 -5.18 23.49 5.78
C ALA A 21 -5.36 25.02 5.87
N ASP A 22 -4.53 25.67 6.69
CA ASP A 22 -4.47 27.14 6.78
C ASP A 22 -3.38 27.68 5.83
N PRO A 23 -3.75 28.32 4.70
CA PRO A 23 -2.79 28.78 3.70
C PRO A 23 -1.99 30.01 4.16
N ARG A 24 -2.31 30.61 5.31
CA ARG A 24 -1.66 31.82 5.85
C ARG A 24 -0.46 31.48 6.73
N LEU A 25 -0.26 30.21 7.08
CA LEU A 25 0.88 29.78 7.89
C LEU A 25 2.15 29.74 7.04
N ASP A 26 2.98 30.78 7.16
CA ASP A 26 4.16 31.04 6.32
C ASP A 26 5.39 30.16 6.65
N LYS A 27 5.18 28.95 7.17
CA LYS A 27 6.24 27.95 7.38
C LYS A 27 5.71 26.58 7.05
N ILE A 28 6.08 26.11 5.86
CA ILE A 28 5.97 24.71 5.43
C ILE A 28 6.83 23.84 6.37
N LYS A 29 6.32 23.55 7.57
CA LYS A 29 6.54 22.23 8.15
C LYS A 29 5.41 21.40 7.59
N ALA A 30 5.72 20.53 6.65
CA ALA A 30 4.76 19.55 6.15
C ALA A 30 4.03 18.92 7.35
N PHE A 31 2.69 18.88 7.29
CA PHE A 31 1.81 18.33 8.34
C PHE A 31 2.30 16.96 8.84
N SER A 32 2.82 16.17 7.91
CA SER A 32 3.84 15.16 8.14
C SER A 32 4.86 15.25 7.02
N LYS A 33 6.12 14.91 7.28
CA LYS A 33 6.98 14.52 6.17
C LYS A 33 6.43 13.20 5.68
N THR A 34 5.67 13.20 4.58
CA THR A 34 5.22 11.94 3.96
C THR A 34 6.42 11.05 3.70
N HIS A 35 7.62 11.59 3.46
CA HIS A 35 8.84 10.80 3.31
C HIS A 35 9.19 9.93 4.52
N SER A 36 8.79 10.32 5.74
CA SER A 36 9.03 9.54 6.96
C SER A 36 7.86 8.64 7.37
N LEU A 37 6.74 8.70 6.64
CA LEU A 37 5.56 7.86 6.84
C LEU A 37 5.22 7.05 5.59
N SER A 38 5.90 7.37 4.47
CA SER A 38 5.61 6.89 3.13
C SER A 38 6.60 5.84 2.69
N TYR A 39 6.04 4.79 2.10
CA TYR A 39 6.74 3.70 1.46
C TYR A 39 7.61 4.18 0.28
N PHE A 40 7.19 5.27 -0.38
CA PHE A 40 7.92 5.93 -1.46
C PHE A 40 8.26 7.37 -1.06
N PRO A 41 9.48 7.63 -0.57
CA PRO A 41 9.84 8.96 -0.08
C PRO A 41 9.99 10.00 -1.20
N GLU A 42 10.14 9.60 -2.47
CA GLU A 42 10.22 10.54 -3.61
C GLU A 42 8.87 10.82 -4.28
N GLU A 43 7.77 10.19 -3.85
CA GLU A 43 6.45 10.48 -4.41
C GLU A 43 5.78 11.64 -3.65
N GLU A 44 5.64 12.78 -4.32
CA GLU A 44 5.07 14.01 -3.74
C GLU A 44 3.54 13.98 -3.60
N GLU A 45 2.82 12.99 -4.15
CA GLU A 45 1.36 12.96 -4.15
C GLU A 45 0.71 11.65 -3.67
N VAL A 46 0.01 11.77 -2.54
CA VAL A 46 -1.31 11.20 -2.20
C VAL A 46 -1.48 9.65 -2.16
N LEU A 47 -1.58 9.14 -0.92
CA LEU A 47 -2.48 8.07 -0.41
C LEU A 47 -2.57 6.69 -1.09
N PHE A 48 -1.71 6.29 -2.02
CA PHE A 48 -1.79 4.94 -2.62
C PHE A 48 -1.12 3.81 -1.83
N MET A 49 -0.62 4.10 -0.63
CA MET A 49 0.40 3.27 0.00
C MET A 49 0.03 1.86 0.42
N VAL A 50 -1.26 1.51 0.47
CA VAL A 50 -1.66 0.17 0.94
C VAL A 50 -2.90 -0.33 0.18
N GLY A 51 -2.92 -0.14 -1.16
CA GLY A 51 -4.10 -0.50 -1.97
C GLY A 51 -5.39 0.16 -1.49
N SER A 52 -5.27 1.26 -0.76
CA SER A 52 -6.37 2.03 -0.19
C SER A 52 -6.48 3.29 -1.04
N ILE A 53 -7.65 3.49 -1.65
CA ILE A 53 -7.92 4.66 -2.47
C ILE A 53 -8.81 5.56 -1.63
N PHE A 54 -8.39 6.81 -1.44
CA PHE A 54 -9.18 7.80 -0.73
C PHE A 54 -9.71 8.81 -1.73
N ARG A 55 -11.00 9.11 -1.64
CA ARG A 55 -11.62 10.19 -2.40
C ARG A 55 -11.74 11.44 -1.56
N LEU A 56 -11.60 12.60 -2.18
CA LEU A 56 -12.04 13.86 -1.61
C LEU A 56 -13.58 13.85 -1.59
N ASP A 57 -14.17 13.98 -0.41
CA ASP A 57 -15.61 13.99 -0.18
C ASP A 57 -16.16 15.41 -0.14
N ASN A 58 -15.54 16.27 0.67
CA ASN A 58 -15.95 17.65 0.81
C ASN A 58 -14.73 18.56 0.95
N ILE A 59 -14.80 19.74 0.37
CA ILE A 59 -13.78 20.78 0.49
C ILE A 59 -14.51 22.08 0.78
N GLU A 60 -14.37 22.56 2.01
CA GLU A 60 -14.97 23.81 2.46
C GLU A 60 -13.88 24.77 2.92
N CYS A 61 -14.09 26.06 2.71
CA CYS A 61 -13.21 27.10 3.22
C CYS A 61 -14.03 27.90 4.24
N ASP A 62 -13.56 27.95 5.48
CA ASP A 62 -14.26 28.68 6.53
C ASP A 62 -14.10 30.21 6.39
N GLU A 63 -14.78 30.97 7.24
CA GLU A 63 -14.74 32.43 7.23
C GLU A 63 -13.33 32.99 7.53
N GLU A 64 -12.45 32.18 8.12
CA GLU A 64 -11.07 32.55 8.38
C GLU A 64 -10.14 32.21 7.19
N GLY A 65 -10.62 31.49 6.18
CA GLY A 65 -9.81 31.07 5.03
C GLY A 65 -9.07 29.74 5.24
N ILE A 66 -9.47 28.94 6.24
CA ILE A 66 -8.96 27.60 6.49
C ILE A 66 -9.75 26.60 5.66
N TRP A 67 -9.04 25.75 4.92
CA TRP A 67 -9.63 24.70 4.11
C TRP A 67 -9.85 23.44 4.93
N ASN A 68 -11.11 23.03 5.08
CA ASN A 68 -11.51 21.76 5.67
C ASN A 68 -11.74 20.76 4.54
N ILE A 69 -10.84 19.78 4.43
CA ILE A 69 -10.83 18.76 3.38
C ILE A 69 -11.20 17.43 4.01
N ARG A 70 -12.37 16.90 3.65
CA ARG A 70 -12.80 15.56 4.03
C ARG A 70 -12.39 14.55 2.97
N MET A 71 -11.74 13.47 3.38
CA MET A 71 -11.44 12.31 2.54
C MET A 71 -12.16 11.08 3.05
N VAL A 72 -12.56 10.17 2.15
CA VAL A 72 -13.26 8.93 2.46
C VAL A 72 -12.55 7.75 1.82
N LEU A 73 -12.37 6.66 2.56
CA LEU A 73 -11.83 5.41 2.04
C LEU A 73 -12.82 4.75 1.06
N CYS A 74 -12.40 4.53 -0.18
CA CYS A 74 -13.22 3.86 -1.19
C CYS A 74 -13.28 2.34 -0.92
N SER A 75 -14.50 1.80 -0.87
CA SER A 75 -14.73 0.34 -0.90
C SER A 75 -14.70 -0.20 -2.33
N GLU A 76 -14.46 -1.50 -2.49
CA GLU A 76 -14.28 -2.15 -3.81
C GLU A 76 -15.50 -2.06 -4.74
N HIS A 77 -16.69 -1.79 -4.18
CA HIS A 77 -17.97 -1.80 -4.89
C HIS A 77 -18.57 -0.41 -5.12
N GLU A 78 -17.81 0.67 -4.90
CA GLU A 78 -18.32 2.02 -5.15
C GLU A 78 -18.46 2.31 -6.65
N HIS A 79 -19.66 2.70 -7.09
CA HIS A 79 -19.94 3.18 -8.46
C HIS A 79 -18.95 4.28 -8.92
N LYS A 80 -18.42 5.06 -7.98
CA LYS A 80 -17.46 6.15 -8.26
C LYS A 80 -16.05 5.65 -8.63
N LEU A 81 -15.65 4.43 -8.25
CA LEU A 81 -14.41 3.82 -8.75
C LEU A 81 -14.47 3.59 -10.26
N GLU A 82 -15.64 3.28 -10.80
CA GLU A 82 -15.81 3.16 -12.26
C GLU A 82 -15.65 4.52 -12.95
N THR A 83 -16.08 5.62 -12.35
CA THR A 83 -15.82 6.98 -12.87
C THR A 83 -14.32 7.30 -12.88
N LEU A 84 -13.62 7.03 -11.78
CA LEU A 84 -12.16 7.21 -11.69
C LEU A 84 -11.43 6.33 -12.72
N PHE A 85 -11.88 5.09 -12.88
CA PHE A 85 -11.37 4.17 -13.90
C PHE A 85 -11.50 4.74 -15.31
N GLN A 86 -12.66 5.26 -15.69
CA GLN A 86 -12.84 5.86 -17.02
C GLN A 86 -11.96 7.10 -17.21
N HIS A 87 -11.81 7.93 -16.18
CA HIS A 87 -10.95 9.10 -16.23
C HIS A 87 -9.47 8.71 -16.43
N MET A 88 -8.92 7.87 -15.56
CA MET A 88 -7.53 7.41 -15.67
C MET A 88 -7.28 6.61 -16.95
N LYS A 89 -8.28 5.87 -17.46
CA LYS A 89 -8.16 5.16 -18.74
C LYS A 89 -8.00 6.13 -19.92
N ASN A 90 -8.62 7.31 -19.85
CA ASN A 90 -8.46 8.34 -20.88
C ASN A 90 -7.06 8.97 -20.81
N GLU A 91 -6.60 9.31 -19.61
CA GLU A 91 -5.26 9.87 -19.37
C GLU A 91 -4.12 8.89 -19.68
N LEU A 92 -4.39 7.58 -19.56
CA LEU A 92 -3.44 6.55 -19.99
C LEU A 92 -3.16 6.60 -21.49
N ASN A 93 -4.10 7.12 -22.30
CA ASN A 93 -3.92 7.30 -23.74
C ASN A 93 -3.18 8.60 -24.08
N SER A 94 -3.26 9.63 -23.22
CA SER A 94 -2.48 10.87 -23.36
C SER A 94 -1.05 10.73 -22.81
N GLY A 95 -0.78 9.69 -22.02
CA GLY A 95 0.52 9.44 -21.39
C GLY A 95 0.72 10.17 -20.07
N GLU A 96 -0.34 10.75 -19.52
CA GLU A 96 -0.33 11.56 -18.29
C GLU A 96 -0.40 10.68 -17.03
N THR A 97 -0.98 9.48 -17.12
CA THR A 97 -1.05 8.53 -15.99
C THR A 97 0.06 7.48 -16.04
N ASN A 98 0.66 7.22 -14.88
CA ASN A 98 1.57 6.08 -14.69
C ASN A 98 0.81 4.75 -14.81
N ILE A 99 1.24 3.89 -15.73
CA ILE A 99 0.68 2.56 -16.01
C ILE A 99 0.59 1.69 -14.74
N LEU A 100 1.56 1.84 -13.84
CA LEU A 100 1.60 1.17 -12.53
C LEU A 100 0.40 1.57 -11.65
N VAL A 101 0.11 2.86 -11.55
CA VAL A 101 -0.99 3.39 -10.72
C VAL A 101 -2.35 2.93 -11.24
N PHE A 102 -2.51 2.85 -12.57
CA PHE A 102 -3.72 2.27 -13.16
C PHE A 102 -3.88 0.78 -12.82
N GLY A 103 -2.78 0.02 -12.76
CA GLY A 103 -2.79 -1.35 -12.27
C GLY A 103 -3.24 -1.46 -10.80
N HIS A 104 -2.83 -0.52 -9.94
CA HIS A 104 -3.26 -0.48 -8.54
C HIS A 104 -4.76 -0.24 -8.40
N LEU A 105 -5.32 0.67 -9.20
CA LEU A 105 -6.77 0.87 -9.26
C LEU A 105 -7.51 -0.41 -9.68
N LEU A 106 -7.04 -1.06 -10.75
CA LEU A 106 -7.64 -2.31 -11.24
C LEU A 106 -7.62 -3.41 -10.19
N ARG A 107 -6.51 -3.58 -9.46
CA ARG A 107 -6.39 -4.53 -8.35
C ARG A 107 -7.43 -4.21 -7.27
N LYS A 108 -7.57 -2.94 -6.89
CA LYS A 108 -8.54 -2.48 -5.90
C LYS A 108 -10.00 -2.70 -6.32
N MET A 109 -10.28 -2.68 -7.62
CA MET A 109 -11.60 -3.01 -8.16
C MET A 109 -11.83 -4.53 -8.30
N GLY A 110 -10.91 -5.38 -7.85
CA GLY A 110 -10.96 -6.84 -8.04
C GLY A 110 -10.74 -7.30 -9.49
N LYS A 111 -10.37 -6.40 -10.40
CA LYS A 111 -10.07 -6.70 -11.82
C LYS A 111 -8.64 -7.25 -11.95
N LEU A 112 -8.36 -8.38 -11.30
CA LEU A 112 -7.01 -8.90 -11.08
C LEU A 112 -6.26 -9.27 -12.38
N ASP A 113 -6.94 -9.84 -13.37
CA ASP A 113 -6.32 -10.18 -14.67
C ASP A 113 -5.92 -8.93 -15.46
N ASP A 114 -6.76 -7.89 -15.43
CA ASP A 114 -6.43 -6.62 -16.04
C ASP A 114 -5.27 -5.97 -15.29
N ALA A 115 -5.30 -5.95 -13.95
CA ALA A 115 -4.20 -5.42 -13.14
C ALA A 115 -2.86 -6.07 -13.51
N GLU A 116 -2.82 -7.40 -13.58
CA GLU A 116 -1.63 -8.16 -13.98
C GLU A 116 -1.11 -7.74 -15.36
N LYS A 117 -2.01 -7.62 -16.34
CA LYS A 117 -1.67 -7.19 -17.70
C LYS A 117 -1.01 -5.81 -17.71
N TYR A 118 -1.54 -4.85 -16.94
CA TYR A 118 -0.98 -3.50 -16.86
C TYR A 118 0.36 -3.48 -16.12
N TYR A 119 0.53 -4.24 -15.02
CA TYR A 119 1.83 -4.37 -14.35
C TYR A 119 2.90 -4.98 -15.25
N ARG A 120 2.57 -6.03 -16.03
CA ARG A 120 3.50 -6.62 -17.01
C ARG A 120 3.88 -5.64 -18.11
N ARG A 121 2.93 -4.81 -18.56
CA ARG A 121 3.20 -3.74 -19.52
C ARG A 121 4.14 -2.70 -18.91
N SER A 122 3.90 -2.28 -17.67
CA SER A 122 4.74 -1.34 -16.94
C SER A 122 6.17 -1.87 -16.76
N LEU A 123 6.32 -3.15 -16.43
CA LEU A 123 7.62 -3.82 -16.31
C LEU A 123 8.44 -3.75 -17.61
N ASN A 124 7.79 -3.89 -18.77
CA ASN A 124 8.46 -3.76 -20.07
C ASN A 124 8.90 -2.31 -20.37
N THR A 125 8.12 -1.32 -19.91
CA THR A 125 8.48 0.10 -20.04
C THR A 125 9.68 0.46 -19.17
N PHE A 126 9.77 -0.08 -17.96
CA PHE A 126 10.84 0.18 -17.00
C PHE A 126 12.08 -0.70 -17.21
N SER A 127 12.37 -1.13 -18.44
CA SER A 127 13.41 -2.13 -18.73
C SER A 127 14.83 -1.76 -18.26
N TYR A 128 15.11 -0.49 -17.96
CA TYR A 128 16.40 -0.01 -17.43
C TYR A 128 16.32 0.60 -16.03
N ASP A 129 15.13 0.65 -15.42
CA ASP A 129 14.92 1.25 -14.10
C ASP A 129 14.67 0.14 -13.07
N ASP A 130 15.70 -0.15 -12.28
CA ASP A 130 15.63 -1.20 -11.28
C ASP A 130 14.61 -0.89 -10.16
N SER A 131 14.46 0.37 -9.76
CA SER A 131 13.49 0.76 -8.74
C SER A 131 12.07 0.46 -9.21
N ASN A 132 11.71 0.97 -10.38
CA ASN A 132 10.37 0.78 -10.94
C ASN A 132 10.08 -0.69 -11.32
N LYS A 133 11.11 -1.48 -11.71
CA LYS A 133 10.96 -2.93 -11.89
C LYS A 133 10.61 -3.64 -10.59
N ALA A 134 11.30 -3.31 -9.50
CA ALA A 134 11.05 -3.92 -8.20
C ALA A 134 9.63 -3.64 -7.71
N LEU A 135 9.11 -2.43 -7.97
CA LEU A 135 7.71 -2.08 -7.74
C LEU A 135 6.74 -2.93 -8.56
N CYS A 136 7.03 -3.11 -9.85
CA CYS A 136 6.21 -3.97 -10.71
C CYS A 136 6.22 -5.42 -10.23
N TYR A 137 7.36 -5.96 -9.78
CA TYR A 137 7.43 -7.29 -9.20
C TYR A 137 6.64 -7.40 -7.89
N HIS A 138 6.76 -6.43 -7.00
CA HIS A 138 5.96 -6.40 -5.78
C HIS A 138 4.45 -6.38 -6.11
N ALA A 139 4.03 -5.55 -7.06
CA ALA A 139 2.64 -5.46 -7.51
C ALA A 139 2.13 -6.75 -8.17
N LEU A 140 2.97 -7.47 -8.92
CA LEU A 140 2.64 -8.78 -9.47
C LEU A 140 2.52 -9.85 -8.38
N GLY A 141 3.35 -9.77 -7.33
CA GLY A 141 3.24 -10.64 -6.15
C GLY A 141 1.91 -10.43 -5.43
N LEU A 142 1.54 -9.16 -5.22
CA LEU A 142 0.25 -8.78 -4.65
C LEU A 142 -0.94 -9.35 -5.43
N VAL A 143 -0.92 -9.27 -6.76
CA VAL A 143 -1.99 -9.87 -7.60
C VAL A 143 -2.02 -11.40 -7.50
N ALA A 144 -0.86 -12.05 -7.46
CA ALA A 144 -0.79 -13.50 -7.32
C ALA A 144 -1.35 -13.94 -5.96
N ASP A 145 -1.05 -13.21 -4.89
CA ASP A 145 -1.60 -13.43 -3.55
C ASP A 145 -3.13 -13.26 -3.53
N ASP A 146 -3.65 -12.16 -4.11
CA ASP A 146 -5.09 -11.93 -4.22
C ASP A 146 -5.82 -13.05 -5.01
N LYS A 147 -5.11 -13.71 -5.94
CA LYS A 147 -5.60 -14.89 -6.69
C LYS A 147 -5.44 -16.22 -5.92
N GLY A 148 -4.78 -16.23 -4.77
CA GLY A 148 -4.42 -17.42 -4.01
C GLY A 148 -3.25 -18.24 -4.58
N ASP A 149 -2.51 -17.70 -5.56
CA ASP A 149 -1.31 -18.33 -6.13
C ASP A 149 -0.07 -17.95 -5.32
N TYR A 150 0.07 -18.60 -4.17
CA TYR A 150 1.15 -18.37 -3.21
C TYR A 150 2.54 -18.69 -3.76
N GLU A 151 2.66 -19.63 -4.69
CA GLU A 151 3.96 -19.96 -5.31
C GLU A 151 4.43 -18.82 -6.21
N SER A 152 3.56 -18.36 -7.11
CA SER A 152 3.86 -17.20 -7.97
C SER A 152 4.10 -15.94 -7.14
N SER A 153 3.32 -15.74 -6.08
CA SER A 153 3.49 -14.62 -5.15
C SER A 153 4.90 -14.59 -4.55
N LEU A 154 5.39 -15.71 -4.03
CA LEU A 154 6.75 -15.82 -3.49
C LEU A 154 7.82 -15.56 -4.55
N ILE A 155 7.64 -16.05 -5.78
CA ILE A 155 8.59 -15.80 -6.88
C ILE A 155 8.69 -14.29 -7.14
N TRP A 156 7.57 -13.59 -7.22
CA TRP A 156 7.55 -12.16 -7.51
C TRP A 156 8.10 -11.33 -6.35
N TYR A 157 7.72 -11.64 -5.11
CA TYR A 157 8.25 -10.97 -3.94
C TYR A 157 9.76 -11.15 -3.79
N ASN A 158 10.29 -12.36 -4.01
CA ASN A 158 11.73 -12.58 -3.96
C ASN A 158 12.49 -11.80 -5.06
N LYS A 159 11.93 -11.68 -6.27
CA LYS A 159 12.52 -10.83 -7.32
C LYS A 159 12.53 -9.35 -6.95
N ALA A 160 11.47 -8.86 -6.32
CA ALA A 160 11.40 -7.49 -5.82
C ALA A 160 12.45 -7.26 -4.70
N LEU A 161 12.52 -8.20 -3.76
CA LEU A 161 13.45 -8.16 -2.63
C LEU A 161 14.91 -8.16 -3.10
N GLU A 162 15.26 -9.01 -4.07
CA GLU A 162 16.61 -9.08 -4.63
C GLU A 162 17.07 -7.71 -5.18
N ILE A 163 16.19 -7.03 -5.92
CA ILE A 163 16.52 -5.72 -6.48
C ILE A 163 16.60 -4.67 -5.37
N PHE A 164 15.63 -4.62 -4.45
CA PHE A 164 15.64 -3.62 -3.38
C PHE A 164 16.82 -3.79 -2.42
N MET A 165 17.23 -5.02 -2.09
CA MET A 165 18.45 -5.24 -1.31
C MET A 165 19.72 -4.75 -2.02
N ARG A 166 19.71 -4.65 -3.36
CA ARG A 166 20.84 -4.14 -4.14
C ARG A 166 20.86 -2.61 -4.21
N ILE A 167 19.70 -1.97 -4.37
CA ILE A 167 19.63 -0.53 -4.69
C ILE A 167 19.27 0.35 -3.49
N LEU A 168 18.65 -0.22 -2.44
CA LEU A 168 18.23 0.51 -1.24
C LEU A 168 19.18 0.23 -0.07
N LYS A 169 19.05 1.03 0.99
CA LYS A 169 19.71 0.73 2.26
C LYS A 169 19.04 -0.48 2.90
N SER A 170 19.79 -1.24 3.70
CA SER A 170 19.29 -2.45 4.36
C SER A 170 18.10 -2.20 5.31
N ASN A 171 17.96 -0.97 5.80
CA ASN A 171 16.86 -0.54 6.65
C ASN A 171 15.74 0.18 5.88
N ASP A 172 15.67 0.02 4.56
CA ASP A 172 14.61 0.69 3.79
C ASP A 172 13.24 0.03 4.07
N PRO A 173 12.18 0.81 4.36
CA PRO A 173 10.83 0.28 4.57
C PRO A 173 10.28 -0.58 3.42
N ASN A 174 10.78 -0.40 2.19
CA ASN A 174 10.46 -1.23 1.04
C ASN A 174 10.83 -2.70 1.23
N ILE A 175 11.98 -2.94 1.86
CA ILE A 175 12.47 -4.28 2.17
C ILE A 175 11.57 -4.92 3.24
N ALA A 176 11.18 -4.16 4.26
CA ALA A 176 10.32 -4.62 5.34
C ALA A 176 8.93 -5.05 4.86
N LEU A 177 8.32 -4.29 3.94
CA LEU A 177 7.01 -4.66 3.41
C LEU A 177 7.05 -5.99 2.66
N ILE A 178 8.07 -6.21 1.85
CA ILE A 178 8.19 -7.48 1.12
C ILE A 178 8.41 -8.64 2.09
N HIS A 179 9.24 -8.47 3.13
CA HIS A 179 9.37 -9.46 4.17
C HIS A 179 8.04 -9.78 4.87
N ASN A 180 7.25 -8.76 5.19
CA ASN A 180 5.92 -8.95 5.76
C ASN A 180 4.97 -9.69 4.79
N SER A 181 4.97 -9.34 3.50
CA SER A 181 4.17 -10.03 2.49
C SER A 181 4.59 -11.50 2.34
N ILE A 182 5.90 -11.78 2.28
CA ILE A 182 6.44 -13.15 2.26
C ILE A 182 6.04 -13.94 3.52
N ALA A 183 6.08 -13.29 4.69
CA ALA A 183 5.70 -13.90 5.95
C ALA A 183 4.22 -14.33 5.97
N ILE A 184 3.32 -13.46 5.48
CA ILE A 184 1.89 -13.77 5.33
C ILE A 184 1.71 -15.01 4.45
N ILE A 185 2.41 -15.09 3.31
CA ILE A 185 2.32 -16.27 2.44
C ILE A 185 2.80 -17.54 3.17
N TYR A 186 3.93 -17.49 3.88
CA TYR A 186 4.41 -18.65 4.63
C TYR A 186 3.45 -19.06 5.74
N GLN A 187 2.83 -18.10 6.42
CA GLN A 187 1.80 -18.35 7.44
C GLN A 187 0.59 -19.06 6.83
N HIS A 188 0.04 -18.57 5.71
CA HIS A 188 -1.08 -19.21 5.02
C HIS A 188 -0.76 -20.64 4.56
N ARG A 189 0.51 -20.92 4.27
CA ARG A 189 0.99 -22.26 3.89
C ARG A 189 1.37 -23.16 5.06
N GLY A 190 1.23 -22.70 6.31
CA GLY A 190 1.59 -23.46 7.51
C GLY A 190 3.10 -23.55 7.77
N ASN A 191 3.92 -22.79 7.05
CA ASN A 191 5.38 -22.74 7.21
C ASN A 191 5.77 -21.72 8.28
N TYR A 192 5.31 -21.94 9.51
CA TYR A 192 5.37 -20.95 10.59
C TYR A 192 6.78 -20.48 10.95
N ASN A 193 7.79 -21.35 10.87
CA ASN A 193 9.19 -20.95 11.12
C ASN A 193 9.68 -19.91 10.10
N LEU A 194 9.39 -20.12 8.81
CA LEU A 194 9.77 -19.19 7.75
C LEU A 194 8.94 -17.89 7.81
N ALA A 195 7.70 -17.99 8.26
CA ALA A 195 6.85 -16.82 8.52
C ALA A 195 7.43 -15.95 9.63
N LEU A 196 7.81 -16.54 10.78
CA LEU A 196 8.40 -15.83 11.90
C LEU A 196 9.72 -15.15 11.51
N GLU A 197 10.63 -15.86 10.83
CA GLU A 197 11.89 -15.27 10.34
C GLU A 197 11.63 -14.04 9.45
N SER A 198 10.66 -14.15 8.54
CA SER A 198 10.30 -13.05 7.65
C SER A 198 9.64 -11.89 8.39
N TYR A 199 8.74 -12.15 9.34
CA TYR A 199 8.15 -11.10 10.18
C TYR A 199 9.20 -10.41 11.07
N GLU A 200 10.16 -11.14 11.63
CA GLU A 200 11.24 -10.57 12.45
C GLU A 200 12.14 -9.62 11.65
N ASN A 201 12.45 -9.98 10.39
CA ASN A 201 13.16 -9.11 9.46
C ASN A 201 12.38 -7.80 9.20
N ALA A 202 11.07 -7.89 8.92
CA ALA A 202 10.22 -6.73 8.72
C ALA A 202 10.13 -5.85 9.98
N LEU A 203 9.92 -6.47 11.15
CA LEU A 203 9.79 -5.81 12.44
C LEU A 203 11.06 -5.03 12.81
N THR A 204 12.23 -5.63 12.58
CA THR A 204 13.53 -5.00 12.87
C THR A 204 13.67 -3.70 12.09
N ILE A 205 13.40 -3.73 10.79
CA ILE A 205 13.49 -2.55 9.93
C ILE A 205 12.45 -1.49 10.35
N TRP A 206 11.19 -1.88 10.54
CA TRP A 206 10.15 -0.91 10.92
C TRP A 206 10.41 -0.24 12.27
N LYS A 207 10.95 -0.97 13.25
CA LYS A 207 11.37 -0.39 14.54
C LYS A 207 12.52 0.59 14.35
N GLU A 208 13.52 0.24 13.53
CA GLU A 208 14.68 1.11 13.29
C GLU A 208 14.29 2.42 12.60
N VAL A 209 13.41 2.36 11.60
CA VAL A 209 13.03 3.54 10.80
C VAL A 209 11.99 4.40 11.48
N PHE A 210 10.93 3.78 12.03
CA PHE A 210 9.75 4.51 12.49
C PHE A 210 9.59 4.56 14.01
N GLY A 211 10.36 3.77 14.75
CA GLY A 211 10.21 3.62 16.20
C GLY A 211 9.15 2.60 16.60
N GLU A 212 9.08 2.28 17.90
CA GLU A 212 8.27 1.16 18.42
C GLU A 212 6.76 1.42 18.38
N ASP A 213 6.33 2.68 18.46
CA ASP A 213 4.91 3.06 18.51
C ASP A 213 4.25 3.16 17.13
N HIS A 214 4.98 2.86 16.05
CA HIS A 214 4.46 3.01 14.70
C HIS A 214 3.40 1.94 14.37
N PRO A 215 2.30 2.28 13.67
CA PRO A 215 1.25 1.32 13.30
C PRO A 215 1.76 0.05 12.60
N HIS A 216 2.76 0.16 11.71
CA HIS A 216 3.38 -1.01 11.07
C HIS A 216 4.03 -1.99 12.08
N VAL A 217 4.65 -1.48 13.15
CA VAL A 217 5.22 -2.32 14.22
C VAL A 217 4.10 -3.06 14.95
N ALA A 218 3.01 -2.37 15.28
CA ALA A 218 1.85 -2.98 15.92
C ALA A 218 1.19 -4.07 15.04
N ILE A 219 1.02 -3.79 13.75
CA ILE A 219 0.48 -4.76 12.77
C ILE A 219 1.39 -5.99 12.68
N CYS A 220 2.71 -5.78 12.59
CA CYS A 220 3.68 -6.87 12.50
C CYS A 220 3.65 -7.77 13.75
N LEU A 221 3.62 -7.18 14.95
CA LEU A 221 3.53 -7.90 16.22
C LEU A 221 2.23 -8.70 16.34
N ASN A 222 1.11 -8.14 15.86
CA ASN A 222 -0.15 -8.85 15.78
C ASN A 222 -0.06 -10.07 14.84
N ASN A 223 0.57 -9.90 13.68
CA ASN A 223 0.78 -11.01 12.74
C ASN A 223 1.67 -12.10 13.33
N ILE A 224 2.78 -11.74 14.00
CA ILE A 224 3.64 -12.68 14.75
C ILE A 224 2.82 -13.42 15.81
N SER A 225 1.98 -12.70 16.57
CA SER A 225 1.11 -13.31 17.58
C SER A 225 0.13 -14.32 16.97
N ASN A 226 -0.40 -14.04 15.78
CA ASN A 226 -1.25 -14.97 15.04
C ASN A 226 -0.51 -16.23 14.57
N VAL A 227 0.82 -16.17 14.36
CA VAL A 227 1.61 -17.36 14.02
C VAL A 227 1.79 -18.29 15.24
N TYR A 228 1.87 -17.73 16.45
CA TYR A 228 1.98 -18.52 17.68
C TYR A 228 0.67 -19.12 18.20
N ARG A 229 -0.48 -18.66 17.67
CA ARG A 229 -1.82 -19.09 18.09
C ARG A 229 -2.17 -20.48 17.58
#